data_AF-A0A924Z793-F1
#
_entry.id   AF-A0A924Z793-F1
#
_cell.length_a   1.000
_cell.length_b   1.000
_cell.length_c   1.000
_cell.angle_alpha   90.00
_cell.angle_beta   90.00
_cell.angle_gamma   90.00
#
_symmetry.space_group_name_H-M   'P 1'
#
loop_
_entity.id
_entity.type
_entity.pdbx_description
1 polymer ?
#
loop_
_entity_poly.entity_id
_entity_poly.type
_entity_poly.pdbx_seq_one_letter_code
_entity_poly.pdbx_strand_id
1 'polypeptide(L)'
;MDFSLARQHFYQEVQQPDEQINLERAALYIAQEEYLDLDVDEYLNALDMMADDVREQLPIESYPLKILKTINHYLYGNLGFAGNTENYYDPRNSFLNDVIDRRTGIPITLSLVYLAIAQRLDFPMVGIGMPGHFLIRPIQEDMDIFVDAFSQGEILFPQDCQDRLNQMSGQSVEMQPQFLAAVTSRQFLARMLTNLKATYLDRGEMEKVLAAIERILLLFPNAAFELRDRGILYFRMNRWIEARQDLEAYLDALPMADDRDTIRKLLNRIGQAN
;
A
#
# COMPACT_ATOMS: atom_id res chain seq x y z
N MET A 1 -9.88 -14.70 17.24
CA MET A 1 -9.99 -14.61 15.77
C MET A 1 -9.26 -15.80 15.22
N ASP A 2 -9.88 -16.58 14.34
CA ASP A 2 -9.24 -17.70 13.66
C ASP A 2 -8.63 -17.16 12.37
N PHE A 3 -7.38 -16.69 12.47
CA PHE A 3 -6.64 -16.11 11.36
C PHE A 3 -5.72 -17.16 10.75
N SER A 4 -5.47 -17.06 9.44
CA SER A 4 -4.33 -17.74 8.81
C SER A 4 -3.04 -17.37 9.56
N LEU A 5 -2.04 -18.25 9.56
CA LEU A 5 -0.77 -17.99 10.23
C LEU A 5 -0.12 -16.69 9.70
N ALA A 6 -0.15 -16.48 8.38
CA ALA A 6 0.31 -15.25 7.74
C ALA A 6 -0.39 -14.01 8.29
N ARG A 7 -1.72 -14.05 8.46
CA ARG A 7 -2.48 -12.93 9.02
C ARG A 7 -2.22 -12.72 10.50
N GLN A 8 -1.91 -13.76 11.27
CA GLN A 8 -1.46 -13.62 12.66
C GLN A 8 -0.13 -12.89 12.73
N HIS A 9 0.83 -13.25 11.87
CA HIS A 9 2.12 -12.58 11.78
C HIS A 9 1.99 -11.12 11.34
N PHE A 10 1.18 -10.84 10.30
CA PHE A 10 0.84 -9.47 9.91
C PHE A 10 0.26 -8.68 11.07
N TYR A 11 -0.72 -9.26 11.79
CA TYR A 11 -1.34 -8.61 12.93
C TYR A 11 -0.32 -8.28 14.02
N GLN A 12 0.56 -9.21 14.38
CA GLN A 12 1.62 -8.99 15.37
C GLN A 12 2.55 -7.85 14.96
N GLU A 13 2.98 -7.81 13.69
CA GLU A 13 3.88 -6.78 13.17
C GLU A 13 3.25 -5.38 13.28
N VAL A 14 1.98 -5.22 12.87
CA VAL A 14 1.31 -3.90 12.80
C VAL A 14 0.78 -3.38 14.15
N GLN A 15 0.86 -4.19 15.21
CA GLN A 15 0.57 -3.76 16.59
C GLN A 15 1.72 -2.94 17.22
N GLN A 16 2.91 -2.94 16.61
CA GLN A 16 4.03 -2.10 17.07
C GLN A 16 3.74 -0.60 16.90
N PRO A 17 4.44 0.30 17.61
CA PRO A 17 4.47 1.73 17.26
C PRO A 17 4.77 1.91 15.77
N ASP A 18 4.18 2.93 15.13
CA ASP A 18 4.18 3.03 13.66
C ASP A 18 5.60 3.09 13.07
N GLU A 19 6.49 3.77 13.79
CA GLU A 19 7.91 3.95 13.47
C GLU A 19 8.74 2.66 13.66
N GLN A 20 8.18 1.66 14.36
CA GLN A 20 8.82 0.36 14.62
C GLN A 20 8.28 -0.76 13.73
N ILE A 21 7.21 -0.50 12.95
CA ILE A 21 6.68 -1.47 11.99
C ILE A 21 7.72 -1.71 10.90
N ASN A 22 8.15 -2.96 10.73
CA ASN A 22 8.93 -3.36 9.59
C ASN A 22 8.01 -3.48 8.36
N LEU A 23 8.05 -2.46 7.52
CA LEU A 23 7.15 -2.31 6.38
C LEU A 23 7.30 -3.45 5.35
N GLU A 24 8.54 -3.87 5.07
CA GLU A 24 8.85 -4.95 4.13
C GLU A 24 8.29 -6.29 4.61
N ARG A 25 8.51 -6.61 5.88
CA ARG A 25 8.00 -7.83 6.51
C ARG A 25 6.49 -7.85 6.56
N ALA A 26 5.85 -6.74 6.94
CA ALA A 26 4.39 -6.63 6.92
C ALA A 26 3.83 -6.79 5.49
N ALA A 27 4.48 -6.23 4.48
CA ALA A 27 4.11 -6.42 3.08
C ALA A 27 4.30 -7.86 2.59
N LEU A 28 5.33 -8.57 3.06
CA LEU A 28 5.54 -9.98 2.75
C LEU A 28 4.51 -10.87 3.46
N TYR A 29 4.09 -10.56 4.69
CA TYR A 29 2.98 -11.27 5.33
C TYR A 29 1.64 -11.07 4.61
N ILE A 30 1.43 -9.91 3.98
CA ILE A 30 0.29 -9.70 3.06
C ILE A 30 0.36 -10.68 1.89
N ALA A 31 1.54 -10.91 1.32
CA ALA A 31 1.74 -11.83 0.21
C ALA A 31 1.67 -13.32 0.63
N GLN A 32 2.18 -13.66 1.82
CA GLN A 32 2.19 -15.03 2.35
C GLN A 32 0.78 -15.62 2.53
N GLU A 33 -0.25 -14.77 2.62
CA GLU A 33 -1.64 -15.23 2.63
C GLU A 33 -2.13 -15.71 1.25
N GLU A 34 -1.57 -15.20 0.14
CA GLU A 34 -1.79 -15.71 -1.22
C GLU A 34 -0.83 -16.86 -1.55
N TYR A 35 0.42 -16.77 -1.07
CA TYR A 35 1.50 -17.71 -1.32
C TYR A 35 1.91 -18.42 -0.02
N LEU A 36 1.23 -19.53 0.30
CA LEU A 36 1.38 -20.21 1.60
C LEU A 36 2.80 -20.73 1.87
N ASP A 37 3.55 -21.05 0.81
CA ASP A 37 4.94 -21.55 0.90
C ASP A 37 5.98 -20.43 0.82
N LEU A 38 5.56 -19.16 0.84
CA LEU A 38 6.45 -18.00 0.77
C LEU A 38 7.37 -17.93 1.99
N ASP A 39 8.69 -17.97 1.75
CA ASP A 39 9.71 -17.68 2.74
C ASP A 39 9.94 -16.17 2.84
N VAL A 40 9.54 -15.57 3.95
CA VAL A 40 9.67 -14.12 4.17
C VAL A 40 11.14 -13.69 4.26
N ASP A 41 12.00 -14.51 4.86
CA ASP A 41 13.40 -14.15 5.08
C ASP A 41 14.18 -14.19 3.78
N GLU A 42 13.81 -15.04 2.82
CA GLU A 42 14.39 -15.05 1.47
C GLU A 42 14.29 -13.67 0.79
N TYR A 43 13.11 -13.05 0.82
CA TYR A 43 12.89 -11.74 0.17
C TYR A 43 13.48 -10.58 0.96
N LEU A 44 13.56 -10.67 2.29
CA LEU A 44 14.29 -9.68 3.09
C LEU A 44 15.80 -9.71 2.76
N ASN A 45 16.38 -10.91 2.66
CA ASN A 45 17.77 -11.10 2.25
C ASN A 45 18.00 -10.61 0.80
N ALA A 46 17.02 -10.78 -0.09
CA ALA A 46 17.11 -10.24 -1.45
C ALA A 46 17.24 -8.69 -1.45
N LEU A 47 16.50 -8.00 -0.58
CA LEU A 47 16.62 -6.55 -0.42
C LEU A 47 17.96 -6.14 0.22
N ASP A 48 18.49 -6.95 1.15
CA ASP A 48 19.84 -6.76 1.70
C ASP A 48 20.91 -6.85 0.61
N MET A 49 20.88 -7.90 -0.23
CA MET A 49 21.81 -8.08 -1.33
C MET A 49 21.72 -6.93 -2.35
N MET A 50 20.51 -6.48 -2.69
CA MET A 50 20.33 -5.33 -3.57
C MET A 50 20.96 -4.05 -3.00
N ALA A 51 20.83 -3.84 -1.69
CA ALA A 51 21.44 -2.69 -1.04
C ALA A 51 22.97 -2.79 -0.97
N ASP A 52 23.51 -3.98 -0.74
CA ASP A 52 24.94 -4.24 -0.76
C ASP A 52 25.55 -3.94 -2.14
N ASP A 53 24.92 -4.43 -3.21
CA ASP A 53 25.32 -4.15 -4.60
C ASP A 53 25.31 -2.64 -4.90
N VAL A 54 24.30 -1.90 -4.42
CA VAL A 54 24.24 -0.44 -4.57
C VAL A 54 25.37 0.21 -3.78
N ARG A 55 25.63 -0.24 -2.55
CA ARG A 55 26.68 0.31 -1.69
C ARG A 55 28.06 0.18 -2.32
N GLU A 56 28.35 -0.93 -2.99
CA GLU A 56 29.61 -1.12 -3.73
C GLU A 56 29.79 -0.16 -4.91
N GLN A 57 28.68 0.30 -5.51
CA GLN A 57 28.68 1.26 -6.61
C GLN A 57 28.73 2.72 -6.12
N LEU A 58 28.50 2.97 -4.83
CA LEU A 58 28.53 4.32 -4.28
C LEU A 58 29.96 4.88 -4.25
N PRO A 59 30.16 6.15 -4.64
CA PRO A 59 31.43 6.82 -4.47
C PRO A 59 31.76 7.05 -2.98
N ILE A 60 33.05 7.17 -2.67
CA ILE A 60 33.55 7.46 -1.31
C ILE A 60 32.90 8.73 -0.74
N GLU A 61 32.72 9.77 -1.56
CA GLU A 61 31.92 10.95 -1.23
C GLU A 61 30.59 10.90 -1.98
N SER A 62 29.53 10.61 -1.24
CA SER A 62 28.16 10.50 -1.75
C SER A 62 27.32 11.67 -1.26
N TYR A 63 26.79 12.46 -2.20
CA TYR A 63 25.74 13.43 -1.93
C TYR A 63 24.38 12.88 -2.38
N PRO A 64 23.25 13.41 -1.86
CA PRO A 64 21.91 12.81 -1.98
C PRO A 64 21.50 12.45 -3.42
N LEU A 65 21.65 13.39 -4.35
CA LEU A 65 21.34 13.14 -5.77
C LEU A 65 22.18 12.02 -6.39
N LYS A 66 23.42 11.82 -5.92
CA LYS A 66 24.28 10.74 -6.41
C LYS A 66 23.85 9.39 -5.85
N ILE A 67 23.39 9.35 -4.59
CA ILE A 67 22.77 8.15 -4.01
C ILE A 67 21.53 7.77 -4.82
N LEU A 68 20.60 8.72 -5.02
CA LEU A 68 19.39 8.51 -5.84
C LEU A 68 19.72 8.03 -7.24
N LYS A 69 20.68 8.66 -7.92
CA LYS A 69 21.11 8.24 -9.26
C LYS A 69 21.69 6.82 -9.28
N THR A 70 22.40 6.42 -8.23
CA THR A 70 22.99 5.08 -8.11
C THR A 70 21.90 4.04 -7.89
N ILE A 71 20.95 4.30 -6.99
CA ILE A 71 19.77 3.45 -6.79
C ILE A 71 18.97 3.32 -8.09
N ASN A 72 18.69 4.44 -8.78
CA ASN A 72 17.96 4.44 -10.05
C ASN A 72 18.68 3.60 -11.12
N HIS A 73 19.99 3.80 -11.28
CA HIS A 73 20.76 3.05 -12.27
C HIS A 73 20.75 1.55 -11.97
N TYR A 74 20.90 1.17 -10.70
CA TYR A 74 20.85 -0.22 -10.30
C TYR A 74 19.47 -0.85 -10.51
N LEU A 75 18.40 -0.24 -9.97
CA LEU A 75 17.05 -0.79 -10.07
C LEU A 75 16.54 -0.83 -11.51
N TYR A 76 16.66 0.25 -12.26
CA TYR A 76 16.02 0.39 -13.56
C TYR A 76 16.95 0.05 -14.72
N GLY A 77 18.23 0.38 -14.60
CA GLY A 77 19.24 0.06 -15.61
C GLY A 77 19.72 -1.38 -15.54
N ASN A 78 20.15 -1.83 -14.35
CA ASN A 78 20.78 -3.15 -14.20
C ASN A 78 19.74 -4.27 -13.99
N LEU A 79 18.80 -4.06 -13.06
CA LEU A 79 17.81 -5.09 -12.71
C LEU A 79 16.54 -5.02 -13.56
N GLY A 80 16.28 -3.90 -14.24
CA GLY A 80 15.14 -3.76 -15.15
C GLY A 80 13.78 -3.64 -14.45
N PHE A 81 13.74 -3.06 -13.25
CA PHE A 81 12.46 -2.74 -12.59
C PHE A 81 11.61 -1.82 -13.46
N ALA A 82 10.30 -2.07 -13.52
CA ALA A 82 9.39 -1.27 -14.32
C ALA A 82 7.98 -1.20 -13.74
N GLY A 83 7.32 -0.08 -13.99
CA GLY A 83 5.88 0.06 -13.78
C GLY A 83 5.07 -0.78 -14.77
N ASN A 84 4.08 -1.52 -14.28
CA ASN A 84 3.20 -2.31 -15.15
C ASN A 84 2.10 -1.43 -15.78
N THR A 85 2.38 -0.86 -16.95
CA THR A 85 1.41 -0.03 -17.68
C THR A 85 0.45 -0.86 -18.53
N GLU A 86 0.84 -2.07 -18.94
CA GLU A 86 0.03 -2.95 -19.79
C GLU A 86 -1.10 -3.63 -19.00
N ASN A 87 -0.81 -4.08 -17.78
CA ASN A 87 -1.75 -4.75 -16.90
C ASN A 87 -1.63 -4.23 -15.47
N TYR A 88 -1.97 -2.96 -15.29
CA TYR A 88 -1.86 -2.25 -14.01
C TYR A 88 -2.60 -2.96 -12.87
N TYR A 89 -3.79 -3.50 -13.15
CA TYR A 89 -4.64 -4.19 -12.18
C TYR A 89 -4.36 -5.70 -12.05
N ASP A 90 -3.15 -6.16 -12.38
CA ASP A 90 -2.68 -7.49 -12.00
C ASP A 90 -2.39 -7.53 -10.48
N PRO A 91 -3.04 -8.41 -9.69
CA PRO A 91 -2.79 -8.53 -8.25
C PRO A 91 -1.32 -8.71 -7.90
N ARG A 92 -0.56 -9.41 -8.75
CA ARG A 92 0.88 -9.66 -8.57
C ARG A 92 1.72 -8.38 -8.51
N ASN A 93 1.22 -7.28 -9.08
CA ASN A 93 1.91 -5.99 -8.98
C ASN A 93 1.86 -5.41 -7.55
N SER A 94 0.98 -5.94 -6.67
CA SER A 94 0.79 -5.46 -5.28
C SER A 94 1.45 -6.37 -4.23
N PHE A 95 2.02 -7.50 -4.62
CA PHE A 95 2.72 -8.43 -3.73
C PHE A 95 4.23 -8.23 -3.83
N LEU A 96 4.90 -7.98 -2.70
CA LEU A 96 6.32 -7.61 -2.70
C LEU A 96 7.21 -8.71 -3.29
N ASN A 97 6.89 -9.98 -3.02
CA ASN A 97 7.63 -11.13 -3.56
C ASN A 97 7.57 -11.17 -5.10
N ASP A 98 6.36 -11.06 -5.68
CA ASP A 98 6.16 -11.02 -7.12
C ASP A 98 6.85 -9.81 -7.76
N VAL A 99 6.82 -8.66 -7.08
CA VAL A 99 7.44 -7.43 -7.58
C VAL A 99 8.96 -7.58 -7.63
N ILE A 100 9.57 -8.21 -6.63
CA ILE A 100 11.00 -8.53 -6.60
C ILE A 100 11.35 -9.53 -7.72
N ASP A 101 10.60 -10.63 -7.84
CA ASP A 101 10.89 -11.69 -8.81
C ASP A 101 10.70 -11.23 -10.26
N ARG A 102 9.57 -10.57 -10.53
CA ARG A 102 9.18 -10.12 -11.87
C ARG A 102 9.78 -8.77 -12.22
N ARG A 103 10.39 -8.07 -11.27
CA ARG A 103 10.87 -6.68 -11.40
C ARG A 103 9.76 -5.74 -11.91
N THR A 104 8.51 -6.03 -11.60
CA THR A 104 7.34 -5.36 -12.20
C THR A 104 6.29 -5.08 -11.14
N GLY A 105 5.89 -3.82 -10.98
CA GLY A 105 4.99 -3.42 -9.90
C GLY A 105 4.12 -2.20 -10.20
N ILE A 106 3.42 -1.74 -9.16
CA ILE A 106 2.67 -0.47 -9.13
C ILE A 106 3.50 0.60 -8.40
N PRO A 107 3.09 1.89 -8.42
CA PRO A 107 3.85 2.95 -7.74
C PRO A 107 4.17 2.63 -6.28
N ILE A 108 3.20 2.07 -5.54
CA ILE A 108 3.35 1.77 -4.11
C ILE A 108 4.42 0.70 -3.87
N THR A 109 4.39 -0.41 -4.60
CA THR A 109 5.31 -1.54 -4.35
C THR A 109 6.71 -1.29 -4.90
N LEU A 110 6.84 -0.59 -6.03
CA LEU A 110 8.14 -0.15 -6.53
C LEU A 110 8.78 0.86 -5.58
N SER A 111 7.99 1.76 -5.00
CA SER A 111 8.44 2.64 -3.93
C SER A 111 8.89 1.86 -2.69
N LEU A 112 8.21 0.76 -2.33
CA LEU A 112 8.65 -0.07 -1.19
C LEU A 112 10.05 -0.67 -1.42
N VAL A 113 10.31 -1.23 -2.59
CA VAL A 113 11.65 -1.76 -2.95
C VAL A 113 12.71 -0.64 -2.86
N TYR A 114 12.39 0.54 -3.40
CA TYR A 114 13.30 1.68 -3.34
C TYR A 114 13.61 2.12 -1.90
N LEU A 115 12.56 2.29 -1.08
CA LEU A 115 12.69 2.70 0.32
C LEU A 115 13.50 1.68 1.13
N ALA A 116 13.28 0.39 0.90
CA ALA A 116 14.00 -0.70 1.55
C ALA A 116 15.52 -0.63 1.28
N ILE A 117 15.90 -0.36 0.03
CA ILE A 117 17.31 -0.18 -0.35
C ILE A 117 17.86 1.12 0.27
N ALA A 118 17.15 2.24 0.14
CA ALA A 118 17.58 3.52 0.67
C ALA A 118 17.81 3.48 2.19
N GLN A 119 16.92 2.82 2.93
CA GLN A 119 17.05 2.62 4.37
C GLN A 119 18.34 1.86 4.73
N ARG A 120 18.67 0.79 4.00
CA ARG A 120 19.91 0.01 4.21
C ARG A 120 21.18 0.78 3.86
N LEU A 121 21.08 1.82 3.06
CA LEU A 121 22.18 2.73 2.72
C LEU A 121 22.31 3.90 3.71
N ASP A 122 21.59 3.87 4.83
CA ASP A 122 21.49 4.97 5.79
C ASP A 122 21.05 6.29 5.12
N PHE A 123 20.25 6.19 4.06
CA PHE A 123 19.70 7.32 3.32
C PHE A 123 18.18 7.38 3.54
N PRO A 124 17.71 8.04 4.62
CA PRO A 124 16.32 7.98 5.01
C PRO A 124 15.42 8.67 3.97
N MET A 125 14.40 7.94 3.55
CA MET A 125 13.37 8.39 2.62
C MET A 125 11.98 8.04 3.17
N VAL A 126 10.95 8.76 2.73
CA VAL A 126 9.54 8.54 3.11
C VAL A 126 8.65 8.40 1.90
N GLY A 127 7.58 7.62 2.04
CA GLY A 127 6.51 7.56 1.05
C GLY A 127 5.58 8.76 1.12
N ILE A 128 5.07 9.17 -0.03
CA ILE A 128 4.18 10.32 -0.22
C ILE A 128 2.91 9.83 -0.92
N GLY A 129 1.79 10.05 -0.24
CA GLY A 129 0.48 9.56 -0.65
C GLY A 129 -0.28 10.52 -1.55
N MET A 130 0.30 10.93 -2.68
CA MET A 130 -0.36 11.85 -3.61
C MET A 130 -1.71 11.29 -4.12
N PRO A 131 -2.73 12.11 -4.38
CA PRO A 131 -3.98 11.63 -4.97
C PRO A 131 -3.73 10.91 -6.30
N GLY A 132 -4.16 9.64 -6.34
CA GLY A 132 -4.06 8.74 -7.48
C GLY A 132 -2.65 8.26 -7.88
N HIS A 133 -1.57 8.75 -7.24
CA HIS A 133 -0.20 8.30 -7.49
C HIS A 133 0.60 8.14 -6.20
N PHE A 134 1.70 7.40 -6.22
CA PHE A 134 2.56 7.24 -5.04
C PHE A 134 3.99 7.67 -5.37
N LEU A 135 4.56 8.51 -4.52
CA LEU A 135 5.91 9.05 -4.68
C LEU A 135 6.73 8.74 -3.43
N ILE A 136 8.03 8.94 -3.50
CA ILE A 136 8.93 8.92 -2.33
C ILE A 136 9.78 10.19 -2.31
N ARG A 137 10.30 10.58 -1.15
CA ARG A 137 11.25 11.69 -1.07
C ARG A 137 12.30 11.46 0.02
N PRO A 138 13.52 12.01 -0.13
CA PRO A 138 14.49 12.08 0.96
C PRO A 138 13.99 12.89 2.15
N ILE A 139 14.41 12.50 3.37
CA ILE A 139 14.20 13.29 4.58
C ILE A 139 15.41 14.23 4.76
N GLN A 140 15.43 15.33 4.01
CA GLN A 140 16.50 16.34 4.08
C GLN A 140 15.93 17.76 4.01
N GLU A 141 16.40 18.64 4.89
CA GLU A 141 15.85 19.99 5.07
C GLU A 141 15.93 20.86 3.81
N ASP A 142 17.00 20.73 3.02
CA ASP A 142 17.25 21.56 1.83
C ASP A 142 16.89 20.86 0.51
N MET A 143 16.12 19.77 0.56
CA MET A 143 15.82 18.96 -0.62
C MET A 143 14.31 18.83 -0.86
N ASP A 144 13.77 19.72 -1.67
CA ASP A 144 12.36 19.69 -2.09
C ASP A 144 12.21 18.98 -3.44
N ILE A 145 12.50 17.68 -3.43
CA ILE A 145 12.30 16.79 -4.59
C ILE A 145 11.50 15.57 -4.18
N PHE A 146 10.85 14.99 -5.19
CA PHE A 146 10.20 13.68 -5.12
C PHE A 146 10.86 12.76 -6.14
N VAL A 147 10.68 11.46 -5.93
CA VAL A 147 11.12 10.41 -6.83
C VAL A 147 9.91 9.55 -7.16
N ASP A 148 9.67 9.35 -8.45
CA ASP A 148 8.65 8.46 -8.95
C ASP A 148 9.24 7.10 -9.29
N ALA A 149 9.08 6.14 -8.37
CA ALA A 149 9.60 4.80 -8.55
C ALA A 149 8.90 4.02 -9.68
N PHE A 150 7.68 4.41 -10.06
CA PHE A 150 6.95 3.83 -11.19
C PHE A 150 7.51 4.31 -12.53
N SER A 151 7.90 5.58 -12.59
CA SER A 151 8.52 6.23 -13.75
C SER A 151 10.05 6.13 -13.70
N GLN A 152 10.56 4.95 -13.38
CA GLN A 152 12.01 4.64 -13.39
C GLN A 152 12.87 5.59 -12.55
N GLY A 153 12.34 6.05 -11.41
CA GLY A 153 13.05 6.93 -10.47
C GLY A 153 13.15 8.37 -10.96
N GLU A 154 12.25 8.81 -11.84
CA GLU A 154 12.17 10.19 -12.28
C GLU A 154 12.15 11.14 -11.08
N ILE A 155 13.05 12.13 -11.09
CA ILE A 155 13.12 13.17 -10.07
C ILE A 155 12.12 14.25 -10.45
N LEU A 156 11.21 14.55 -9.53
CA LEU A 156 10.14 15.51 -9.69
C LEU A 156 10.31 16.67 -8.70
N PHE A 157 9.93 17.87 -9.13
CA PHE A 157 9.76 19.04 -8.28
C PHE A 157 8.27 19.24 -7.95
N PRO A 158 7.94 20.09 -6.96
CA PRO A 158 6.54 20.36 -6.61
C PRO A 158 5.63 20.76 -7.79
N GLN A 159 6.19 21.49 -8.77
CA GLN A 159 5.45 21.87 -9.98
C GLN A 159 5.09 20.66 -10.85
N ASP A 160 6.00 19.68 -10.98
CA ASP A 160 5.73 18.45 -11.74
C ASP A 160 4.63 17.62 -11.06
N CYS A 161 4.62 17.59 -9.72
CA CYS A 161 3.54 16.97 -8.94
C CYS A 161 2.18 17.66 -9.20
N GLN A 162 2.16 18.99 -9.28
CA GLN A 162 0.96 19.75 -9.60
C GLN A 162 0.45 19.45 -11.02
N ASP A 163 1.36 19.36 -11.99
CA ASP A 163 1.01 19.06 -13.38
C ASP A 163 0.44 17.65 -13.51
N ARG A 164 1.04 16.67 -12.82
CA ARG A 164 0.54 15.30 -12.74
C ARG A 164 -0.85 15.24 -12.08
N LEU A 165 -1.06 15.96 -10.98
CA LEU A 165 -2.37 16.02 -10.32
C LEU A 165 -3.45 16.53 -11.28
N ASN A 166 -3.17 17.60 -12.03
CA ASN A 166 -4.08 18.18 -13.01
C ASN A 166 -4.43 17.21 -14.15
N GLN A 167 -3.45 16.43 -14.62
CA GLN A 167 -3.67 15.42 -15.67
C GLN A 167 -4.59 14.30 -15.19
N MET A 168 -4.49 13.89 -13.92
CA MET A 168 -5.22 12.76 -13.36
C MET A 168 -6.65 13.11 -12.95
N SER A 169 -6.88 14.30 -12.40
CA SER A 169 -8.21 14.76 -11.98
C SER A 169 -9.09 15.18 -13.17
N GLY A 170 -8.49 15.47 -14.33
CA GLY A 170 -9.21 16.06 -15.47
C GLY A 170 -9.75 17.48 -15.20
N GLN A 171 -9.38 18.08 -14.08
CA GLN A 171 -9.76 19.41 -13.62
C GLN A 171 -8.57 20.07 -12.92
N SER A 172 -8.49 21.41 -12.94
CA SER A 172 -7.46 22.12 -12.17
C SER A 172 -7.75 21.98 -10.67
N VAL A 173 -7.10 21.01 -10.04
CA VAL A 173 -7.13 20.79 -8.60
C VAL A 173 -5.84 21.36 -8.04
N GLU A 174 -5.96 22.36 -7.17
CA GLU A 174 -4.80 22.95 -6.51
C GLU A 174 -4.12 21.94 -5.59
N MET A 175 -2.79 21.82 -5.70
CA MET A 175 -1.98 20.96 -4.85
C MET A 175 -2.02 21.46 -3.41
N GLN A 176 -2.57 20.63 -2.52
CA GLN A 176 -2.64 20.95 -1.10
C GLN A 176 -1.45 20.34 -0.36
N PRO A 177 -0.86 21.00 0.66
CA PRO A 177 0.30 20.46 1.40
C PRO A 177 0.09 19.03 1.92
N GLN A 178 -1.13 18.68 2.34
CA GLN A 178 -1.49 17.33 2.79
C GLN A 178 -1.35 16.26 1.71
N PHE A 179 -1.41 16.61 0.43
CA PHE A 179 -1.20 15.65 -0.67
C PHE A 179 0.26 15.24 -0.82
N LEU A 180 1.18 16.07 -0.32
CA LEU A 180 2.62 15.82 -0.33
C LEU A 180 3.16 15.44 1.06
N ALA A 181 2.27 15.21 2.03
CA ALA A 181 2.64 14.77 3.37
C ALA A 181 3.16 13.32 3.35
N ALA A 182 4.13 13.06 4.23
CA ALA A 182 4.65 11.70 4.43
C ALA A 182 3.54 10.79 4.95
N VAL A 183 3.45 9.57 4.40
CA VAL A 183 2.56 8.54 4.91
C VAL A 183 3.24 7.75 6.02
N THR A 184 2.45 7.35 7.02
CA THR A 184 2.91 6.43 8.06
C THR A 184 3.00 4.99 7.50
N SER A 185 3.69 4.08 8.19
CA SER A 185 3.79 2.66 7.83
C SER A 185 2.41 2.01 7.70
N ARG A 186 1.49 2.28 8.64
CA ARG A 186 0.09 1.79 8.53
C ARG A 186 -0.63 2.36 7.32
N GLN A 187 -0.46 3.65 7.02
CA GLN A 187 -1.06 4.26 5.84
C GLN A 187 -0.49 3.68 4.54
N PHE A 188 0.80 3.36 4.50
CA PHE A 188 1.45 2.69 3.38
C PHE A 188 0.83 1.31 3.14
N LEU A 189 0.76 0.46 4.18
CA LEU A 189 0.16 -0.87 4.10
C LEU A 189 -1.31 -0.81 3.69
N ALA A 190 -2.07 0.15 4.22
CA ALA A 190 -3.48 0.33 3.83
C ALA A 190 -3.64 0.73 2.36
N ARG A 191 -2.69 1.47 1.77
CA ARG A 191 -2.71 1.77 0.32
C ARG A 191 -2.45 0.51 -0.50
N MET A 192 -1.50 -0.33 -0.10
CA MET A 192 -1.29 -1.64 -0.74
C MET A 192 -2.57 -2.49 -0.70
N LEU A 193 -3.19 -2.59 0.48
CA LEU A 193 -4.42 -3.35 0.67
C LEU A 193 -5.61 -2.75 -0.07
N THR A 194 -5.71 -1.42 -0.15
CA THR A 194 -6.75 -0.73 -0.93
C THR A 194 -6.59 -1.01 -2.43
N ASN A 195 -5.36 -1.07 -2.94
CA ASN A 195 -5.13 -1.45 -4.34
C ASN A 195 -5.55 -2.91 -4.60
N LEU A 196 -5.15 -3.84 -3.72
CA LEU A 196 -5.61 -5.23 -3.79
C LEU A 196 -7.13 -5.36 -3.71
N LYS A 197 -7.77 -4.64 -2.78
CA LYS A 197 -9.25 -4.59 -2.64
C LYS A 197 -9.90 -4.17 -3.95
N ALA A 198 -9.43 -3.09 -4.58
CA ALA A 198 -9.95 -2.60 -5.86
C ALA A 198 -9.74 -3.62 -6.98
N THR A 199 -8.54 -4.20 -7.09
CA THR A 199 -8.22 -5.22 -8.07
C THR A 199 -9.10 -6.47 -7.93
N TYR A 200 -9.28 -7.01 -6.73
CA TYR A 200 -10.12 -8.18 -6.51
C TYR A 200 -11.61 -7.89 -6.72
N LEU A 201 -12.04 -6.66 -6.42
CA LEU A 201 -13.42 -6.24 -6.67
C LEU A 201 -13.73 -6.23 -8.17
N ASP A 202 -12.83 -5.67 -8.99
CA ASP A 202 -12.96 -5.66 -10.46
C ASP A 202 -13.00 -7.08 -11.05
N ARG A 203 -12.24 -8.01 -10.45
CA ARG A 203 -12.19 -9.43 -10.84
C ARG A 203 -13.34 -10.28 -10.29
N GLY A 204 -14.17 -9.72 -9.40
CA GLY A 204 -15.27 -10.45 -8.77
C GLY A 204 -14.86 -11.45 -7.67
N GLU A 205 -13.62 -11.37 -7.16
CA GLU A 205 -13.06 -12.30 -6.17
C GLU A 205 -13.45 -11.89 -4.72
N MET A 206 -14.72 -12.09 -4.36
CA MET A 206 -15.33 -11.53 -3.13
C MET A 206 -14.64 -11.94 -1.83
N GLU A 207 -14.18 -13.18 -1.72
CA GLU A 207 -13.45 -13.69 -0.55
C GLU A 207 -12.12 -12.94 -0.35
N LYS A 208 -11.45 -12.59 -1.46
CA LYS A 208 -10.19 -11.83 -1.41
C LYS A 208 -10.42 -10.34 -1.13
N VAL A 209 -11.54 -9.78 -1.63
CA VAL A 209 -12.01 -8.45 -1.22
C VAL A 209 -12.23 -8.41 0.29
N LEU A 210 -12.94 -9.40 0.84
CA LEU A 210 -13.16 -9.52 2.28
C LEU A 210 -11.84 -9.62 3.05
N ALA A 211 -10.90 -10.47 2.60
CA ALA A 211 -9.58 -10.61 3.22
C ALA A 211 -8.80 -9.28 3.23
N ALA A 212 -8.87 -8.48 2.14
CA ALA A 212 -8.25 -7.15 2.09
C ALA A 212 -8.87 -6.19 3.10
N ILE A 213 -10.20 -6.12 3.16
CA ILE A 213 -10.92 -5.25 4.11
C ILE A 213 -10.60 -5.64 5.55
N GLU A 214 -10.57 -6.93 5.88
CA GLU A 214 -10.23 -7.41 7.22
C GLU A 214 -8.83 -6.96 7.64
N ARG A 215 -7.83 -7.02 6.75
CA ARG A 215 -6.47 -6.52 7.04
C ARG A 215 -6.41 -5.00 7.14
N ILE A 216 -7.20 -4.25 6.36
CA ILE A 216 -7.31 -2.80 6.52
C ILE A 216 -7.87 -2.47 7.91
N LEU A 217 -8.87 -3.23 8.38
CA LEU A 217 -9.44 -3.06 9.72
C LEU A 217 -8.48 -3.48 10.85
N LEU A 218 -7.45 -4.29 10.58
CA LEU A 218 -6.36 -4.51 11.55
C LEU A 218 -5.46 -3.28 11.72
N LEU A 219 -5.32 -2.48 10.66
CA LEU A 219 -4.56 -1.22 10.68
C LEU A 219 -5.40 -0.07 11.26
N PHE A 220 -6.68 -0.01 10.87
CA PHE A 220 -7.62 1.06 11.21
C PHE A 220 -8.96 0.48 11.67
N PRO A 221 -9.08 0.04 12.94
CA PRO A 221 -10.28 -0.68 13.44
C PRO A 221 -11.59 0.10 13.34
N ASN A 222 -11.50 1.44 13.33
CA ASN A 222 -12.65 2.35 13.30
C ASN A 222 -12.89 2.95 11.90
N ALA A 223 -12.32 2.37 10.85
CA ALA A 223 -12.54 2.83 9.48
C ALA A 223 -14.00 2.53 9.05
N ALA A 224 -14.90 3.50 9.25
CA ALA A 224 -16.33 3.33 9.09
C ALA A 224 -16.73 2.76 7.71
N PHE A 225 -16.14 3.26 6.62
CA PHE A 225 -16.44 2.75 5.28
C PHE A 225 -15.96 1.31 5.07
N GLU A 226 -14.87 0.89 5.72
CA GLU A 226 -14.41 -0.51 5.66
C GLU A 226 -15.31 -1.44 6.48
N LEU A 227 -15.82 -0.97 7.62
CA LEU A 227 -16.87 -1.68 8.37
C LEU A 227 -18.13 -1.85 7.52
N ARG A 228 -18.59 -0.78 6.86
CA ARG A 228 -19.74 -0.83 5.94
C ARG A 228 -19.53 -1.89 4.86
N ASP A 229 -18.40 -1.81 4.15
CA ASP A 229 -18.11 -2.68 3.01
C ASP A 229 -18.00 -4.16 3.47
N ARG A 230 -17.36 -4.43 4.62
CA ARG A 230 -17.29 -5.77 5.21
C ARG A 230 -18.66 -6.29 5.61
N GLY A 231 -19.49 -5.45 6.25
CA GLY A 231 -20.85 -5.80 6.65
C GLY A 231 -21.74 -6.14 5.45
N ILE A 232 -21.60 -5.43 4.33
CA ILE A 232 -22.29 -5.75 3.07
C ILE A 232 -21.83 -7.10 2.51
N LEU A 233 -20.53 -7.41 2.54
CA LEU A 233 -20.01 -8.70 2.08
C LEU A 233 -20.52 -9.85 2.97
N TYR A 234 -20.47 -9.70 4.29
CA TYR A 234 -21.04 -10.67 5.22
C TYR A 234 -22.52 -10.91 4.97
N PHE A 235 -23.31 -9.86 4.70
CA PHE A 235 -24.70 -9.99 4.33
C PHE A 235 -24.87 -10.87 3.08
N ARG A 236 -24.06 -10.64 2.03
CA ARG A 236 -24.10 -11.44 0.79
C ARG A 236 -23.70 -12.90 1.01
N MET A 237 -22.82 -13.15 1.98
CA MET A 237 -22.36 -14.48 2.37
C MET A 237 -23.28 -15.17 3.39
N ASN A 238 -24.44 -14.59 3.73
CA ASN A 238 -25.37 -15.05 4.77
C ASN A 238 -24.77 -15.14 6.19
N ARG A 239 -23.71 -14.36 6.46
CA ARG A 239 -23.07 -14.23 7.77
C ARG A 239 -23.80 -13.15 8.58
N TRP A 240 -25.01 -13.46 9.00
CA TRP A 240 -25.99 -12.50 9.52
C TRP A 240 -25.54 -11.76 10.79
N ILE A 241 -24.85 -12.46 11.69
CA ILE A 241 -24.42 -11.90 12.98
C ILE A 241 -23.33 -10.86 12.73
N GLU A 242 -22.31 -11.23 11.95
CA GLU A 242 -21.19 -10.35 11.63
C GLU A 242 -21.63 -9.18 10.74
N ALA A 243 -22.53 -9.44 9.78
CA ALA A 243 -23.12 -8.39 8.95
C ALA A 243 -23.85 -7.35 9.81
N ARG A 244 -24.69 -7.78 10.77
CA ARG A 244 -25.40 -6.86 11.66
C ARG A 244 -24.42 -6.01 12.45
N GLN A 245 -23.43 -6.65 13.09
CA GLN A 245 -22.45 -5.98 13.93
C GLN A 245 -21.71 -4.85 13.18
N ASP A 246 -21.19 -5.14 11.99
CA ASP A 246 -20.44 -4.16 11.21
C ASP A 246 -21.31 -3.02 10.67
N LEU A 247 -22.52 -3.35 10.19
CA LEU A 247 -23.44 -2.35 9.65
C LEU A 247 -24.02 -1.43 10.73
N GLU A 248 -24.26 -1.94 11.94
CA GLU A 248 -24.64 -1.12 13.10
C GLU A 248 -23.50 -0.20 13.50
N ALA A 249 -22.27 -0.72 13.63
CA ALA A 249 -21.09 0.08 13.95
C ALA A 249 -20.83 1.19 12.92
N TYR A 250 -21.06 0.93 11.64
CA TYR A 250 -21.01 1.95 10.59
C TYR A 250 -22.02 3.09 10.82
N LEU A 251 -23.28 2.75 11.11
CA LEU A 251 -24.34 3.74 11.33
C LEU A 251 -24.14 4.52 12.63
N ASP A 252 -23.53 3.92 13.64
CA ASP A 252 -23.16 4.61 14.88
C ASP A 252 -22.03 5.61 14.64
N ALA A 253 -21.02 5.24 13.84
CA ALA A 253 -19.91 6.11 13.49
C ALA A 253 -20.32 7.26 12.56
N LEU A 254 -21.22 7.00 11.59
CA LEU A 254 -21.68 7.96 10.59
C LEU A 254 -23.22 8.02 10.51
N PRO A 255 -23.90 8.62 11.51
CA PRO A 255 -25.36 8.61 11.62
C PRO A 255 -26.08 9.40 10.52
N MET A 256 -25.36 10.22 9.76
CA MET A 256 -25.86 11.06 8.68
C MET A 256 -25.26 10.69 7.31
N ALA A 257 -24.73 9.48 7.15
CA ALA A 257 -24.24 9.00 5.86
C ALA A 257 -25.34 8.97 4.79
N ASP A 258 -24.99 9.30 3.55
CA ASP A 258 -25.95 9.38 2.42
C ASP A 258 -26.65 8.04 2.12
N ASP A 259 -25.97 6.92 2.39
CA ASP A 259 -26.46 5.56 2.16
C ASP A 259 -27.14 4.94 3.40
N ARG A 260 -27.34 5.70 4.48
CA ARG A 260 -27.92 5.24 5.75
C ARG A 260 -29.20 4.42 5.59
N ASP A 261 -30.14 4.92 4.78
CA ASP A 261 -31.44 4.25 4.58
C ASP A 261 -31.30 2.93 3.82
N THR A 262 -30.31 2.83 2.94
CA THR A 262 -29.95 1.57 2.26
C THR A 262 -29.40 0.57 3.28
N ILE A 263 -28.50 1.00 4.16
CA ILE A 263 -27.93 0.13 5.21
C ILE A 263 -29.02 -0.34 6.20
N ARG A 264 -29.93 0.54 6.61
CA ARG A 264 -31.09 0.17 7.46
C ARG A 264 -31.99 -0.88 6.82
N LYS A 265 -32.22 -0.79 5.51
CA LYS A 265 -32.98 -1.82 4.78
C LYS A 265 -32.28 -3.17 4.82
N LEU A 266 -30.95 -3.20 4.71
CA LEU A 266 -30.17 -4.44 4.85
C LEU A 266 -30.32 -5.03 6.27
N LEU A 267 -30.15 -4.21 7.31
CA LEU A 267 -30.33 -4.63 8.71
C LEU A 267 -31.73 -5.22 8.98
N ASN A 268 -32.78 -4.59 8.44
CA ASN A 268 -34.15 -5.12 8.54
C ASN A 268 -34.30 -6.50 7.89
N ARG A 269 -33.66 -6.73 6.73
CA ARG A 269 -33.68 -8.04 6.05
C ARG A 269 -32.97 -9.11 6.88
N ILE A 270 -31.85 -8.79 7.53
CA ILE A 270 -31.18 -9.70 8.47
C ILE A 270 -32.13 -10.08 9.61
N GLY A 271 -32.88 -9.12 10.15
CA GLY A 271 -33.85 -9.37 11.22
C GLY A 271 -35.00 -10.30 10.84
N GLN A 272 -35.34 -10.41 9.56
CA GLN A 272 -36.40 -11.30 9.04
C GLN A 272 -35.91 -12.69 8.64
N ALA A 273 -34.59 -12.89 8.54
CA ALA A 273 -33.98 -14.16 8.14
C ALA A 273 -33.61 -15.07 9.34
N ASN A 274 -33.78 -14.56 10.57
CA ASN A 274 -33.56 -15.27 11.83
C ASN A 274 -34.86 -15.84 12.40
#